data_AF-A0A958D180-F1
#
_entry.id   AF-A0A958D180-F1
#
_cell.length_a   1.000
_cell.length_b   1.000
_cell.length_c   1.000
_cell.angle_alpha   90.00
_cell.angle_beta   90.00
_cell.angle_gamma   90.00
#
_symmetry.space_group_name_H-M   'P 1'
#
loop_
_entity.id
_entity.type
_entity.pdbx_description
1 polymer ?
#
loop_
_entity_poly.entity_id
_entity_poly.type
_entity_poly.pdbx_seq_one_letter_code
_entity_poly.pdbx_strand_id
1 'polypeptide(L)'
;MSATRSSWIAGILVATLLLVALPAADTRASLTPAEQHRVFLPSVPLAQPMLRLSSLYYDTETSGEPDEAFRVWNISGRTLDLDGYGVSDGSRTVVFPSLQLPADTGIWCTGDALAFARSFGFSPGCEYGADSDPTVPNLSGPTLRFGNSGGQALLLGRAGQRIDAVVYEGGDATQAGWQGPAVEP
;
A
#
# COMPACT_ATOMS: atom_id res chain seq x y z
N MET A 1 -86.99 42.65 71.93
CA MET A 1 -86.15 41.47 71.62
C MET A 1 -85.22 41.88 70.48
N SER A 2 -83.90 41.73 70.67
CA SER A 2 -82.73 41.94 69.75
C SER A 2 -82.64 43.27 68.97
N ALA A 3 -81.63 44.15 69.13
CA ALA A 3 -80.20 44.03 68.76
C ALA A 3 -80.00 43.83 67.22
N THR A 4 -79.08 44.40 66.43
CA THR A 4 -77.97 45.37 66.53
C THR A 4 -77.36 45.49 65.09
N ARG A 5 -76.75 46.65 64.77
CA ARG A 5 -75.48 46.86 64.00
C ARG A 5 -75.31 46.51 62.50
N SER A 6 -74.93 47.56 61.76
CA SER A 6 -73.88 47.75 60.71
C SER A 6 -72.82 46.66 60.46
N SER A 7 -72.41 46.47 59.18
CA SER A 7 -71.06 46.09 58.63
C SER A 7 -71.12 46.07 57.08
N TRP A 8 -70.37 46.83 56.28
CA TRP A 8 -68.92 46.86 55.91
C TRP A 8 -68.39 45.64 55.08
N ILE A 9 -68.02 45.93 53.82
CA ILE A 9 -66.87 45.49 52.95
C ILE A 9 -66.47 43.99 52.83
N ALA A 10 -66.26 43.50 51.58
CA ALA A 10 -64.98 42.97 51.02
C ALA A 10 -65.17 42.06 49.78
N GLY A 11 -64.58 42.41 48.63
CA GLY A 11 -63.55 41.59 47.93
C GLY A 11 -64.15 40.82 46.74
N ILE A 12 -63.58 40.71 45.54
CA ILE A 12 -62.18 40.60 45.12
C ILE A 12 -62.07 41.15 43.68
N LEU A 13 -61.05 41.99 43.41
CA LEU A 13 -60.58 42.26 42.05
C LEU A 13 -59.67 41.10 41.60
N VAL A 14 -59.97 40.49 40.46
CA VAL A 14 -59.02 39.63 39.73
C VAL A 14 -58.53 40.43 38.52
N ALA A 15 -57.27 40.86 38.58
CA ALA A 15 -56.58 41.46 37.44
C ALA A 15 -56.00 40.32 36.58
N THR A 16 -56.54 40.12 35.37
CA THR A 16 -55.95 39.21 34.39
C THR A 16 -55.01 40.00 33.48
N LEU A 17 -53.72 39.75 33.65
CA LEU A 17 -52.66 40.20 32.76
C LEU A 17 -52.64 39.27 31.53
N LEU A 18 -52.82 39.80 30.32
CA LEU A 18 -52.49 39.07 29.09
C LEU A 18 -51.47 39.88 28.28
N LEU A 19 -50.29 39.27 28.14
CA LEU A 19 -49.15 39.74 27.35
C LEU A 19 -49.55 40.00 25.90
N VAL A 20 -49.26 41.20 25.39
CA VAL A 20 -49.19 41.45 23.94
C VAL A 20 -47.85 40.92 23.45
N ALA A 21 -47.87 39.87 22.62
CA ALA A 21 -46.69 39.38 21.93
C ALA A 21 -46.28 40.37 20.82
N LEU A 22 -45.09 40.97 20.93
CA LEU A 22 -44.47 41.71 19.84
C LEU A 22 -43.95 40.72 18.78
N PRO A 23 -44.09 40.99 17.47
CA PRO A 23 -43.40 40.19 16.47
C PRO A 23 -41.89 40.46 16.57
N ALA A 24 -41.11 39.42 16.83
CA ALA A 24 -39.67 39.47 16.65
C ALA A 24 -39.39 39.64 15.14
N ALA A 25 -38.77 40.75 14.75
CA ALA A 25 -38.22 40.89 13.42
C ALA A 25 -37.08 39.87 13.25
N ASP A 26 -37.29 38.85 12.42
CA ASP A 26 -36.28 37.87 12.04
C ASP A 26 -35.29 38.53 11.07
N THR A 27 -34.33 39.28 11.60
CA THR A 27 -33.24 39.85 10.81
C THR A 27 -32.25 38.74 10.50
N ARG A 28 -32.60 37.86 9.54
CA ARG A 28 -31.59 37.01 8.90
C ARG A 28 -30.69 37.92 8.09
N ALA A 29 -29.54 38.26 8.64
CA ALA A 29 -28.44 38.78 7.86
C ALA A 29 -28.23 37.81 6.68
N SER A 30 -28.47 38.28 5.46
CA SER A 30 -28.09 37.54 4.27
C SER A 30 -26.58 37.44 4.27
N LEU A 31 -26.05 36.29 4.69
CA LEU A 31 -24.65 35.96 4.49
C LEU A 31 -24.45 35.90 2.97
N THR A 32 -23.69 36.85 2.43
CA THR A 32 -23.15 36.74 1.06
C THR A 32 -22.51 35.36 0.93
N PRO A 33 -22.80 34.56 -0.11
CA PRO A 33 -22.15 33.28 -0.30
C PRO A 33 -20.64 33.49 -0.24
N ALA A 34 -19.96 32.82 0.69
CA ALA A 34 -18.50 32.86 0.75
C ALA A 34 -17.98 32.48 -0.64
N GLU A 35 -17.13 33.33 -1.21
CA GLU A 35 -16.49 33.09 -2.49
C GLU A 35 -15.72 31.76 -2.39
N GLN A 36 -16.27 30.69 -2.97
CA GLN A 36 -15.63 29.37 -2.98
C GLN A 36 -14.34 29.48 -3.80
N HIS A 37 -13.24 29.74 -3.12
CA HIS A 37 -11.91 29.68 -3.70
C HIS A 37 -11.62 28.21 -4.02
N ARG A 38 -11.70 27.86 -5.32
CA ARG A 38 -11.26 26.55 -5.79
C ARG A 38 -9.74 26.52 -5.72
N VAL A 39 -9.22 25.84 -4.71
CA VAL A 39 -7.79 25.52 -4.62
C VAL A 39 -7.54 24.34 -5.54
N PHE A 40 -6.87 24.59 -6.66
CA PHE A 40 -6.35 23.53 -7.52
C PHE A 40 -4.98 23.13 -6.99
N LEU A 41 -4.89 21.91 -6.43
CA LEU A 41 -3.59 21.32 -6.15
C LEU A 41 -2.95 20.91 -7.49
N PRO A 42 -1.66 21.16 -7.72
CA PRO A 42 -0.98 20.59 -8.86
C PRO A 42 -1.10 19.06 -8.77
N SER A 43 -1.58 18.42 -9.82
CA SER A 43 -1.46 16.99 -9.98
C SER A 43 0.03 16.67 -10.09
N VAL A 44 0.62 16.17 -9.01
CA VAL A 44 1.97 15.58 -9.03
C VAL A 44 1.78 14.11 -9.36
N PRO A 45 2.01 13.65 -10.61
CA PRO A 45 2.08 12.23 -10.87
C PRO A 45 3.30 11.70 -10.11
N LEU A 46 3.07 11.03 -8.98
CA LEU A 46 4.06 10.11 -8.46
C LEU A 46 4.09 8.97 -9.47
N ALA A 47 5.12 8.96 -10.32
CA ALA A 47 5.44 7.80 -11.15
C ALA A 47 5.85 6.66 -10.21
N GLN A 48 4.86 6.00 -9.62
CA GLN A 48 5.09 4.81 -8.82
C GLN A 48 5.61 3.71 -9.76
N PRO A 49 6.66 2.97 -9.36
CA PRO A 49 7.08 1.78 -10.07
C PRO A 49 5.88 0.86 -10.32
N MET A 50 5.67 0.50 -11.58
CA MET A 50 4.61 -0.44 -11.98
C MET A 50 4.89 -1.88 -11.53
N LEU A 51 6.13 -2.16 -11.13
CA LEU A 51 6.63 -3.48 -10.74
C LEU A 51 7.16 -3.41 -9.30
N ARG A 52 6.82 -4.40 -8.48
CA ARG A 52 7.24 -4.52 -7.08
C ARG A 52 7.89 -5.85 -6.78
N LEU A 53 8.82 -5.86 -5.84
CA LEU A 53 9.30 -7.10 -5.22
C LEU A 53 8.32 -7.47 -4.11
N SER A 54 7.53 -8.52 -4.33
CA SER A 54 6.39 -8.86 -3.44
C SER A 54 6.70 -9.98 -2.46
N SER A 55 7.69 -10.82 -2.75
CA SER A 55 8.06 -11.95 -1.90
C SER A 55 9.50 -12.37 -2.15
N LEU A 56 10.12 -12.90 -1.11
CA LEU A 56 11.43 -13.52 -1.14
C LEU A 56 11.31 -14.87 -0.42
N TYR A 57 11.86 -15.93 -1.00
CA TYR A 57 11.99 -17.25 -0.40
C TYR A 57 13.47 -17.58 -0.31
N TYR A 58 14.04 -17.31 0.85
CA TYR A 58 15.42 -17.56 1.25
C TYR A 58 15.43 -18.57 2.42
N ASP A 59 16.59 -19.06 2.83
CA ASP A 59 16.72 -20.09 3.88
C ASP A 59 15.76 -21.27 3.66
N THR A 60 15.84 -21.85 2.46
CA THR A 60 14.83 -22.82 2.00
C THR A 60 14.97 -24.16 2.71
N GLU A 61 13.91 -24.97 2.68
CA GLU A 61 13.92 -26.32 3.27
C GLU A 61 14.78 -27.32 2.48
N THR A 62 15.19 -26.98 1.26
CA THR A 62 15.98 -27.85 0.38
C THR A 62 17.47 -27.60 0.58
N SER A 63 18.25 -28.67 0.82
CA SER A 63 19.70 -28.56 0.95
C SER A 63 20.36 -27.96 -0.30
N GLY A 64 21.20 -26.94 -0.10
CA GLY A 64 21.84 -26.18 -1.17
C GLY A 64 20.92 -25.16 -1.85
N GLU A 65 19.67 -25.07 -1.39
CA GLU A 65 18.67 -24.04 -1.69
C GLU A 65 18.46 -23.79 -3.19
N PRO A 66 18.33 -24.84 -4.03
CA PRO A 66 18.11 -24.66 -5.46
C PRO A 66 16.74 -24.02 -5.75
N ASP A 67 15.76 -24.19 -4.86
CA ASP A 67 14.41 -23.62 -4.93
C ASP A 67 14.30 -22.22 -4.32
N GLU A 68 15.42 -21.60 -3.92
CA GLU A 68 15.48 -20.19 -3.55
C GLU A 68 14.82 -19.33 -4.65
N ALA A 69 13.98 -18.38 -4.24
CA ALA A 69 13.12 -17.68 -5.20
C ALA A 69 12.76 -16.27 -4.77
N PHE A 70 12.35 -15.47 -5.76
CA PHE A 70 11.72 -14.17 -5.54
C PHE A 70 10.45 -14.04 -6.38
N ARG A 71 9.55 -13.15 -5.96
CA ARG A 71 8.31 -12.86 -6.67
C ARG A 71 8.21 -11.40 -7.05
N VAL A 72 8.06 -11.10 -8.33
CA VAL A 72 7.73 -9.74 -8.81
C VAL A 72 6.24 -9.62 -9.10
N TRP A 73 5.65 -8.45 -8.83
CA TRP A 73 4.24 -8.15 -9.06
C TRP A 73 4.09 -6.89 -9.90
N ASN A 74 3.45 -7.02 -11.07
CA ASN A 74 2.96 -5.88 -11.85
C ASN A 74 1.69 -5.33 -11.22
N ILE A 75 1.80 -4.21 -10.52
CA ILE A 75 0.68 -3.52 -9.85
C ILE A 75 -0.01 -2.50 -10.76
N SER A 76 0.34 -2.47 -12.05
CA SER A 76 -0.28 -1.58 -13.01
C SER A 76 -1.46 -2.25 -13.71
N GLY A 77 -2.40 -1.44 -14.19
CA GLY A 77 -3.55 -1.89 -14.98
C GLY A 77 -3.24 -2.26 -16.44
N ARG A 78 -1.98 -2.55 -16.79
CA ARG A 78 -1.58 -2.97 -18.14
C ARG A 78 -0.54 -4.08 -18.09
N THR A 79 -0.48 -4.93 -19.11
CA THR A 79 0.63 -5.88 -19.27
C THR A 79 1.96 -5.14 -19.40
N LEU A 80 2.96 -5.63 -18.68
CA LEU A 80 4.32 -5.12 -18.71
C LEU A 80 5.24 -6.16 -19.35
N ASP A 81 6.05 -5.74 -20.31
CA ASP A 81 7.21 -6.54 -20.72
C ASP A 81 8.34 -6.32 -19.71
N LEU A 82 8.92 -7.40 -19.20
CA LEU A 82 10.01 -7.35 -18.22
C LEU A 82 11.40 -7.24 -18.85
N ASP A 83 11.53 -7.23 -20.17
CA ASP A 83 12.84 -7.12 -20.84
C ASP A 83 13.73 -6.03 -20.23
N GLY A 84 14.94 -6.40 -19.79
CA GLY A 84 15.92 -5.48 -19.22
C GLY A 84 15.64 -5.00 -17.79
N TYR A 85 14.51 -5.34 -17.16
CA TYR A 85 14.39 -5.24 -15.71
C TYR A 85 15.36 -6.22 -15.03
N GLY A 86 15.75 -5.96 -13.78
CA GLY A 86 16.66 -6.84 -13.07
C GLY A 86 16.34 -7.00 -11.58
N VAL A 87 16.88 -8.06 -10.99
CA VAL A 87 16.86 -8.29 -9.54
C VAL A 87 18.28 -8.52 -9.05
N SER A 88 18.61 -7.94 -7.90
CA SER A 88 19.94 -8.05 -7.30
C SER A 88 19.88 -8.46 -5.85
N ASP A 89 20.80 -9.34 -5.43
CA ASP A 89 21.07 -9.69 -4.03
C ASP A 89 22.02 -8.68 -3.33
N GLY A 90 22.37 -7.59 -4.03
CA GLY A 90 23.36 -6.59 -3.61
C GLY A 90 24.77 -6.82 -4.13
N SER A 91 25.13 -8.05 -4.52
CA SER A 91 26.44 -8.40 -5.09
C SER A 91 26.34 -8.92 -6.52
N ARG A 92 25.25 -9.61 -6.83
CA ARG A 92 24.92 -10.26 -8.10
C ARG A 92 23.63 -9.65 -8.62
N THR A 93 23.47 -9.66 -9.93
CA THR A 93 22.29 -9.11 -10.59
C THR A 93 21.91 -10.03 -11.73
N VAL A 94 20.63 -10.37 -11.80
CA VAL A 94 20.03 -11.11 -12.90
C VAL A 94 19.08 -10.20 -13.66
N VAL A 95 18.98 -10.39 -14.97
CA VAL A 95 18.22 -9.54 -15.88
C VAL A 95 17.21 -10.37 -16.65
N PHE A 96 15.97 -9.90 -16.65
CA PHE A 96 14.86 -10.53 -17.36
C PHE A 96 15.04 -10.45 -18.88
N PRO A 97 14.74 -11.53 -19.62
CA PRO A 97 14.50 -11.44 -21.05
C PRO A 97 13.13 -10.79 -21.31
N SER A 98 12.72 -10.70 -22.58
CA SER A 98 11.32 -10.38 -22.88
C SER A 98 10.40 -11.44 -22.28
N LEU A 99 9.56 -10.99 -21.35
CA LEU A 99 8.65 -11.82 -20.58
C LEU A 99 7.44 -10.95 -20.24
N GLN A 100 6.27 -11.34 -20.74
CA GLN A 100 5.05 -10.59 -20.57
C GLN A 100 4.44 -10.90 -19.20
N LEU A 101 4.34 -9.89 -18.35
CA LEU A 101 3.69 -9.96 -17.04
C LEU A 101 2.34 -9.23 -17.10
N PRO A 102 1.20 -9.94 -17.10
CA PRO A 102 -0.13 -9.33 -17.15
C PRO A 102 -0.38 -8.31 -16.03
N ALA A 103 -1.33 -7.41 -16.29
CA ALA A 103 -1.82 -6.45 -15.30
C ALA A 103 -2.25 -7.14 -14.00
N ASP A 104 -1.93 -6.55 -12.86
CA ASP A 104 -2.33 -7.01 -11.53
C ASP A 104 -1.92 -8.47 -11.18
N THR A 105 -0.89 -9.00 -11.84
CA THR A 105 -0.35 -10.35 -11.59
C THR A 105 1.10 -10.33 -11.14
N GLY A 106 1.55 -11.43 -10.54
CA GLY A 106 2.96 -11.62 -10.21
C GLY A 106 3.46 -13.00 -10.60
N ILE A 107 4.77 -13.09 -10.80
CA ILE A 107 5.48 -14.30 -11.23
C ILE A 107 6.58 -14.62 -10.24
N TRP A 108 6.75 -15.92 -9.99
CA TRP A 108 7.87 -16.47 -9.23
C TRP A 108 9.05 -16.76 -10.15
N CYS A 109 10.24 -16.52 -9.64
CA CYS A 109 11.51 -16.73 -10.32
C CYS A 109 12.50 -17.35 -9.36
N THR A 110 13.17 -18.43 -9.77
CA THR A 110 13.91 -19.30 -8.84
C THR A 110 15.30 -19.69 -9.35
N GLY A 111 16.15 -20.23 -8.49
CA GLY A 111 17.44 -20.80 -8.87
C GLY A 111 17.32 -22.03 -9.79
N ASP A 112 16.33 -22.89 -9.58
CA ASP A 112 16.09 -24.13 -10.33
C ASP A 112 14.57 -24.41 -10.40
N ALA A 113 14.01 -24.33 -11.60
CA ALA A 113 12.58 -24.50 -11.84
C ALA A 113 12.03 -25.87 -11.40
N LEU A 114 12.77 -26.95 -11.62
CA LEU A 114 12.32 -28.28 -11.24
C LEU A 114 12.33 -28.47 -9.71
N ALA A 115 13.30 -27.88 -9.01
CA ALA A 115 13.35 -27.87 -7.55
C ALA A 115 12.19 -27.08 -6.96
N PHE A 116 11.97 -25.86 -7.45
CA PHE A 116 10.83 -25.04 -7.04
C PHE A 116 9.49 -25.76 -7.25
N ALA A 117 9.30 -26.40 -8.41
CA ALA A 117 8.06 -27.13 -8.69
C ALA A 117 7.82 -28.30 -7.71
N ARG A 118 8.89 -28.94 -7.22
CA ARG A 118 8.78 -29.98 -6.17
C ARG A 118 8.36 -29.40 -4.82
N SER A 119 8.88 -28.23 -4.45
CA SER A 119 8.58 -27.59 -3.15
C SER A 119 7.21 -26.91 -3.13
N PHE A 120 6.81 -26.25 -4.22
CA PHE A 120 5.60 -25.42 -4.29
C PHE A 120 4.41 -26.09 -5.00
N GLY A 121 4.64 -27.17 -5.75
CA GLY A 121 3.60 -27.89 -6.49
C GLY A 121 3.14 -27.21 -7.79
N PHE A 122 3.84 -26.17 -8.26
CA PHE A 122 3.61 -25.51 -9.55
C PHE A 122 4.92 -24.98 -10.14
N SER A 123 5.00 -24.88 -11.48
CA SER A 123 6.18 -24.34 -12.17
C SER A 123 6.33 -22.82 -11.95
N PRO A 124 7.55 -22.31 -11.76
CA PRO A 124 7.80 -20.88 -11.69
C PRO A 124 7.62 -20.23 -13.07
N GLY A 125 7.54 -18.91 -13.10
CA GLY A 125 7.47 -18.13 -14.34
C GLY A 125 8.84 -17.87 -14.98
N CYS A 126 9.93 -18.00 -14.22
CA CYS A 126 11.30 -17.88 -14.72
C CYS A 126 12.33 -18.58 -13.81
N GLU A 127 13.56 -18.77 -14.29
CA GLU A 127 14.69 -19.28 -13.49
C GLU A 127 15.98 -18.49 -13.72
N TYR A 128 16.93 -18.52 -12.78
CA TYR A 128 18.16 -17.70 -12.82
C TYR A 128 19.45 -18.42 -12.43
N GLY A 129 19.38 -19.70 -12.07
CA GLY A 129 20.53 -20.50 -11.66
C GLY A 129 20.89 -21.56 -12.70
N ALA A 130 20.23 -22.71 -12.61
CA ALA A 130 20.34 -23.76 -13.60
C ALA A 130 19.29 -23.55 -14.70
N ASP A 131 19.62 -23.92 -15.94
CA ASP A 131 18.64 -24.13 -17.02
C ASP A 131 18.04 -25.53 -16.82
N SER A 132 17.14 -25.63 -15.84
CA SER A 132 16.65 -26.91 -15.31
C SER A 132 15.39 -27.39 -16.01
N ASP A 133 14.57 -26.47 -16.53
CA ASP A 133 13.37 -26.76 -17.30
C ASP A 133 13.35 -25.93 -18.59
N PRO A 134 13.47 -26.55 -19.78
CA PRO A 134 13.54 -25.83 -21.05
C PRO A 134 12.24 -25.07 -21.41
N THR A 135 11.15 -25.27 -20.67
CA THR A 135 9.89 -24.54 -20.83
C THR A 135 9.83 -23.27 -19.98
N VAL A 136 10.77 -23.09 -19.04
CA VAL A 136 10.86 -21.95 -18.14
C VAL A 136 11.89 -20.95 -18.68
N PRO A 137 11.54 -19.66 -18.87
CA PRO A 137 12.50 -18.65 -19.31
C PRO A 137 13.66 -18.46 -18.33
N ASN A 138 14.88 -18.46 -18.87
CA ASN A 138 16.09 -18.16 -18.12
C ASN A 138 16.36 -16.66 -18.04
N LEU A 139 16.72 -16.17 -16.86
CA LEU A 139 17.30 -14.86 -16.63
C LEU A 139 18.80 -14.90 -16.94
N SER A 140 19.33 -13.78 -17.40
CA SER A 140 20.76 -13.64 -17.67
C SER A 140 21.49 -13.03 -16.49
N GLY A 141 22.75 -13.41 -16.27
CA GLY A 141 23.60 -12.89 -15.19
C GLY A 141 24.05 -13.97 -14.21
N PRO A 142 24.87 -13.60 -13.20
CA PRO A 142 25.29 -14.52 -12.15
C PRO A 142 24.12 -14.96 -11.27
N THR A 143 24.07 -16.24 -10.93
CA THR A 143 23.07 -16.82 -10.03
C THR A 143 23.01 -16.08 -8.69
N LEU A 144 21.83 -15.60 -8.30
CA LEU A 144 21.63 -14.93 -7.01
C LEU A 144 21.83 -15.87 -5.82
N ARG A 145 22.18 -15.30 -4.68
CA ARG A 145 22.10 -15.95 -3.36
C ARG A 145 21.60 -14.95 -2.33
N PHE A 146 20.46 -15.23 -1.73
CA PHE A 146 19.95 -14.50 -0.57
C PHE A 146 20.55 -15.12 0.69
N GLY A 147 20.90 -14.30 1.67
CA GLY A 147 21.66 -14.74 2.85
C GLY A 147 20.73 -15.16 3.98
N ASN A 148 20.94 -16.34 4.56
CA ASN A 148 20.07 -16.92 5.60
C ASN A 148 20.15 -16.22 6.96
N SER A 149 20.96 -15.17 7.09
CA SER A 149 21.04 -14.33 8.30
C SER A 149 20.72 -12.87 8.00
N GLY A 150 20.07 -12.62 6.87
CA GLY A 150 19.69 -11.31 6.39
C GLY A 150 20.49 -10.79 5.23
N GLY A 151 19.92 -9.75 4.63
CA GLY A 151 20.48 -9.10 3.46
C GLY A 151 19.46 -8.19 2.80
N GLN A 152 19.55 -8.11 1.48
CA GLN A 152 18.68 -7.27 0.68
C GLN A 152 18.37 -7.92 -0.66
N ALA A 153 17.21 -7.60 -1.19
CA ALA A 153 16.84 -7.88 -2.57
C ALA A 153 16.39 -6.57 -3.21
N LEU A 154 16.95 -6.24 -4.37
CA LEU A 154 16.74 -4.97 -5.06
C LEU A 154 16.07 -5.25 -6.40
N LEU A 155 14.99 -4.52 -6.69
CA LEU A 155 14.39 -4.50 -8.02
C LEU A 155 14.95 -3.32 -8.80
N LEU A 156 15.43 -3.59 -10.01
CA LEU A 156 16.05 -2.63 -10.91
C LEU A 156 15.15 -2.41 -12.12
N GLY A 157 14.98 -1.15 -12.50
CA GLY A 157 14.36 -0.79 -13.77
C GLY A 157 15.31 -0.99 -14.94
N ARG A 158 14.80 -0.78 -16.16
CA ARG A 158 15.51 -1.04 -17.42
C ARG A 158 16.84 -0.30 -17.62
N ALA A 159 17.03 0.84 -16.98
CA ALA A 159 18.29 1.60 -17.03
C ALA A 159 19.19 1.33 -15.83
N GLY A 160 18.93 0.25 -15.06
CA GLY A 160 19.69 -0.15 -13.88
C GLY A 160 19.38 0.64 -12.61
N GLN A 161 18.45 1.61 -12.66
CA GLN A 161 18.05 2.36 -11.47
C GLN A 161 17.24 1.48 -10.52
N ARG A 162 17.48 1.60 -9.22
CA ARG A 162 16.68 0.93 -8.19
C ARG A 162 15.24 1.48 -8.21
N ILE A 163 14.26 0.58 -8.32
CA ILE A 163 12.84 0.91 -8.29
C ILE A 163 12.12 0.29 -7.08
N ASP A 164 12.69 -0.74 -6.48
CA ASP A 164 12.19 -1.33 -5.23
C ASP A 164 13.33 -1.95 -4.44
N ALA A 165 13.11 -2.14 -3.13
CA ALA A 165 14.04 -2.82 -2.25
C ALA A 165 13.27 -3.57 -1.17
N VAL A 166 13.81 -4.72 -0.76
CA VAL A 166 13.45 -5.43 0.47
C VAL A 166 14.74 -5.62 1.27
N VAL A 167 14.71 -5.26 2.54
CA VAL A 167 15.77 -5.57 3.51
C VAL A 167 15.17 -6.53 4.53
N TYR A 168 15.87 -7.60 4.85
CA TYR A 168 15.37 -8.67 5.73
C TYR A 168 16.43 -9.08 6.76
N GLU A 169 15.96 -9.49 7.94
CA GLU A 169 16.73 -9.90 9.12
C GLU A 169 17.94 -8.98 9.42
N GLY A 170 19.15 -9.52 9.49
CA GLY A 170 20.40 -8.79 9.71
C GLY A 170 20.84 -7.86 8.57
N GLY A 171 19.99 -7.62 7.57
CA GLY A 171 20.26 -6.69 6.48
C GLY A 171 20.38 -5.23 6.92
N ASP A 172 21.07 -4.42 6.12
CA ASP A 172 21.26 -3.00 6.40
C ASP A 172 19.97 -2.19 6.15
N ALA A 173 19.21 -1.92 7.21
CA ALA A 173 17.99 -1.13 7.16
C ALA A 173 18.23 0.37 6.80
N THR A 174 19.49 0.82 6.75
CA THR A 174 19.85 2.17 6.29
C THR A 174 20.07 2.25 4.77
N GLN A 175 19.99 1.11 4.08
CA GLN A 175 20.11 1.01 2.63
C GLN A 175 19.13 1.94 1.91
N ALA A 176 19.62 2.58 0.85
CA ALA A 176 18.81 3.51 0.05
C ALA A 176 17.56 2.82 -0.52
N GLY A 177 16.41 3.49 -0.52
CA GLY A 177 15.17 2.92 -1.06
C GLY A 177 14.46 1.90 -0.15
N TRP A 178 15.00 1.60 1.02
CA TRP A 178 14.26 0.95 2.11
C TRP A 178 13.89 1.98 3.18
N GLN A 179 12.73 1.80 3.82
CA GLN A 179 12.30 2.61 4.95
C GLN A 179 11.66 1.72 6.01
N GLY A 180 12.14 1.83 7.24
CA GLY A 180 11.67 1.03 8.36
C GLY A 180 12.69 -0.05 8.76
N PRO A 181 12.36 -0.87 9.77
CA PRO A 181 13.18 -2.01 10.16
C PRO A 181 13.28 -3.02 9.01
N ALA A 182 14.27 -3.92 9.08
CA ALA A 182 14.30 -5.09 8.22
C ALA A 182 13.07 -5.98 8.46
N VAL A 183 12.62 -6.67 7.42
CA VAL A 183 11.53 -7.64 7.50
C VAL A 183 12.03 -8.89 8.23
N GLU A 184 11.22 -9.41 9.14
CA GLU A 184 11.44 -10.68 9.84
C GLU A 184 10.45 -11.75 9.29
N PRO A 185 10.78 -13.04 9.36
CA PRO A 185 9.89 -14.15 8.97
C PRO A 185 8.55 -14.22 9.71
#